data_AF-A0A2N1WE59-F1
#
_entry.id   AF-A0A2N1WE59-F1
#
_cell.length_a   1.000
_cell.length_b   1.000
_cell.length_c   1.000
_cell.angle_alpha   90.00
_cell.angle_beta   90.00
_cell.angle_gamma   90.00
#
_symmetry.space_group_name_H-M   'P 1'
#
loop_
_entity.id
_entity.type
_entity.pdbx_description
1 polymer ?
#
loop_
_entity_poly.entity_id
_entity_poly.type
_entity_poly.pdbx_seq_one_letter_code
_entity_poly.pdbx_strand_id
1 'polypeptide(L)'
;MWTKRTTSFNFGSRQGGFSLLEVLISVVVLSVGLLGMAALQINAMKNSQSSFQRTQAVMLSYYMLDAMRANRADAVAENYNLAKTCEVPVEGGSLVSHDRHFWLQALKDNIGNAATTCG
;
A
#
# COMPACT_ATOMS: atom_id res chain seq x y z
N MET A 1 42.82 25.19 -66.80
CA MET A 1 42.59 26.32 -65.88
C MET A 1 41.09 26.52 -65.73
N TRP A 2 40.47 25.95 -64.69
CA TRP A 2 39.08 26.21 -64.26
C TRP A 2 39.03 26.05 -62.73
N THR A 3 38.64 27.11 -62.03
CA THR A 3 38.63 27.22 -60.57
C THR A 3 37.21 26.95 -60.05
N LYS A 4 37.03 25.92 -59.21
CA LYS A 4 35.76 25.73 -58.49
C LYS A 4 35.81 26.52 -57.19
N ARG A 5 34.99 27.57 -57.11
CA ARG A 5 34.83 28.40 -55.90
C ARG A 5 33.75 27.75 -55.03
N THR A 6 34.14 27.21 -53.88
CA THR A 6 33.21 26.69 -52.86
C THR A 6 32.62 27.83 -52.08
N THR A 7 31.32 28.08 -52.21
CA THR A 7 30.57 29.01 -51.35
C THR A 7 30.19 28.28 -50.06
N SER A 8 30.94 28.53 -49.00
CA SER A 8 30.61 28.11 -47.63
C SER A 8 29.55 29.06 -47.07
N PHE A 9 28.31 28.60 -46.92
CA PHE A 9 27.27 29.29 -46.15
C PHE A 9 27.57 29.13 -44.66
N ASN A 10 28.02 30.20 -44.03
CA ASN A 10 28.28 30.25 -42.59
C ASN A 10 27.00 30.74 -41.88
N PHE A 11 26.20 29.80 -41.36
CA PHE A 11 25.07 30.13 -40.48
C PHE A 11 25.62 30.49 -39.10
N GLY A 12 26.01 31.75 -38.93
CA GLY A 12 26.31 32.30 -37.61
C GLY A 12 25.05 32.31 -36.75
N SER A 13 24.83 31.25 -35.98
CA SER A 13 23.81 31.22 -34.94
C SER A 13 24.21 32.20 -33.83
N ARG A 14 23.48 33.32 -33.74
CA ARG A 14 23.57 34.24 -32.60
C ARG A 14 23.18 33.47 -31.34
N GLN A 15 24.17 33.13 -30.53
CA GLN A 15 23.97 32.51 -29.24
C GLN A 15 23.38 33.56 -28.29
N GLY A 16 22.05 33.57 -28.19
CA GLY A 16 21.32 34.49 -27.34
C GLY A 16 21.61 34.16 -25.87
N GLY A 17 22.05 35.15 -25.11
CA GLY A 17 22.39 35.04 -23.68
C GLY A 17 21.19 34.83 -22.76
N PHE A 18 20.40 33.78 -22.98
CA PHE A 18 19.27 33.35 -22.14
C PHE A 18 19.52 32.02 -21.40
N SER A 19 20.74 31.46 -21.44
CA SER A 19 21.03 30.12 -20.89
C SER A 19 20.80 30.00 -19.37
N LEU A 20 21.08 31.05 -18.59
CA LEU A 20 20.87 31.02 -17.13
C LEU A 20 19.38 31.00 -16.76
N LEU A 21 18.55 31.73 -17.49
CA LEU A 21 17.09 31.72 -17.29
C LEU A 21 16.49 30.37 -17.68
N GLU A 22 16.96 29.78 -18.78
CA GLU A 22 16.51 28.48 -19.28
C GLU A 22 16.82 27.34 -18.30
N VAL A 23 18.01 27.34 -17.70
CA VAL A 23 18.36 26.38 -16.64
C VAL A 23 17.53 26.62 -15.39
N LEU A 24 17.30 27.88 -14.98
CA LEU A 24 16.47 28.18 -13.81
C LEU A 24 15.04 27.68 -13.98
N ILE A 25 14.44 27.92 -15.15
CA ILE A 25 13.10 27.43 -15.49
C ILE A 25 13.08 25.90 -15.51
N SER A 26 14.11 25.27 -16.08
CA SER A 26 14.22 23.80 -16.12
C SER A 26 14.26 23.19 -14.71
N VAL A 27 15.03 23.77 -13.80
CA VAL A 27 15.11 23.31 -12.40
C VAL A 27 13.78 23.53 -11.67
N VAL A 28 13.08 24.65 -11.93
CA VAL A 28 11.75 24.91 -11.36
C VAL A 28 10.74 23.86 -11.86
N VAL A 29 10.65 23.63 -13.17
CA VAL A 29 9.74 22.63 -13.75
C VAL A 29 10.07 21.23 -13.24
N LEU A 30 11.36 20.87 -13.19
CA LEU A 30 11.81 19.57 -12.68
C LEU A 30 11.44 19.39 -11.20
N SER A 31 11.67 20.41 -10.37
CA SER A 31 11.35 20.34 -8.93
C SER A 31 9.85 20.16 -8.69
N VAL A 32 8.99 20.86 -9.42
CA VAL A 32 7.52 20.64 -9.37
C VAL A 32 7.17 19.23 -9.83
N GLY A 33 7.80 18.74 -10.91
CA GLY A 33 7.60 17.37 -11.40
C GLY A 33 7.95 16.29 -10.37
N LEU A 34 9.09 16.44 -9.68
CA LEU A 34 9.53 15.51 -8.63
C LEU A 34 8.60 15.52 -7.41
N LEU A 35 8.09 16.69 -7.00
CA LEU A 35 7.08 16.78 -5.94
C LEU A 35 5.79 16.05 -6.32
N GLY A 36 5.37 16.16 -7.58
CA GLY A 36 4.24 15.40 -8.12
C GLY A 36 4.46 13.88 -8.06
N MET A 37 5.64 13.40 -8.46
CA MET A 37 5.98 11.97 -8.36
C MET A 37 6.03 11.47 -6.91
N ALA A 38 6.58 12.26 -5.99
CA ALA A 38 6.62 11.90 -4.57
C ALA A 38 5.20 11.75 -3.99
N ALA A 39 4.28 12.65 -4.35
CA ALA A 39 2.88 12.55 -3.93
C ALA A 39 2.21 11.27 -4.46
N LEU A 40 2.46 10.92 -5.73
CA LEU A 40 1.98 9.67 -6.31
C LEU A 40 2.54 8.44 -5.60
N GLN A 41 3.83 8.46 -5.25
CA GLN A 41 4.48 7.37 -4.53
C GLN A 41 3.86 7.16 -3.13
N ILE A 42 3.61 8.25 -2.39
CA ILE A 42 2.94 8.18 -1.09
C ILE A 42 1.53 7.59 -1.22
N ASN A 43 0.78 8.02 -2.23
CA ASN A 43 -0.57 7.49 -2.48
C ASN A 43 -0.54 6.03 -2.89
N ALA A 44 0.41 5.62 -3.73
CA ALA A 44 0.62 4.22 -4.10
C ALA A 44 0.93 3.35 -2.87
N MET A 45 1.78 3.83 -1.96
CA MET A 45 2.08 3.14 -0.70
C MET A 45 0.85 3.01 0.21
N LYS A 46 0.07 4.10 0.37
CA LYS A 46 -1.20 4.07 1.12
C LYS A 46 -2.19 3.07 0.54
N ASN A 47 -2.35 3.05 -0.79
CA ASN A 47 -3.23 2.10 -1.47
C ASN A 47 -2.75 0.65 -1.33
N SER A 48 -1.44 0.44 -1.37
CA SER A 48 -0.83 -0.88 -1.17
C SER A 48 -1.06 -1.38 0.26
N GLN A 49 -0.88 -0.51 1.27
CA GLN A 49 -1.14 -0.82 2.67
C GLN A 49 -2.61 -1.17 2.92
N SER A 50 -3.54 -0.40 2.36
CA SER A 50 -4.98 -0.68 2.48
C SER A 50 -5.36 -2.00 1.81
N SER A 51 -4.80 -2.27 0.62
CA SER A 51 -5.02 -3.54 -0.09
C SER A 51 -4.47 -4.72 0.72
N PHE A 52 -3.30 -4.57 1.33
CA PHE A 52 -2.71 -5.59 2.19
C PHE A 52 -3.60 -5.89 3.41
N GLN A 53 -4.05 -4.87 4.14
CA GLN A 53 -4.98 -5.04 5.27
C GLN A 53 -6.27 -5.76 4.86
N ARG A 54 -6.84 -5.42 3.70
CA ARG A 54 -8.02 -6.10 3.17
C ARG A 54 -7.75 -7.57 2.87
N THR A 55 -6.59 -7.90 2.30
CA THR A 55 -6.19 -9.30 2.08
C THR A 55 -6.04 -10.05 3.39
N GLN A 56 -5.42 -9.44 4.42
CA GLN A 56 -5.30 -10.07 5.74
C GLN A 56 -6.68 -10.31 6.37
N ALA A 57 -7.62 -9.37 6.25
CA ALA A 57 -9.00 -9.54 6.70
C ALA A 57 -9.69 -10.74 6.05
N VAL A 58 -9.53 -10.89 4.74
CA VAL A 58 -10.10 -12.00 3.98
C VAL A 58 -9.45 -13.33 4.36
N MET A 59 -8.13 -13.38 4.57
CA MET A 59 -7.46 -14.60 5.01
C MET A 59 -7.93 -15.04 6.40
N LEU A 60 -8.07 -14.11 7.35
CA LEU A 60 -8.53 -14.42 8.70
C LEU A 60 -10.01 -14.83 8.73
N SER A 61 -10.85 -14.29 7.85
CA SER A 61 -12.24 -14.76 7.74
C SER A 61 -12.32 -16.18 7.19
N TYR A 62 -11.52 -16.53 6.17
CA TYR A 62 -11.43 -17.90 5.68
C TYR A 62 -10.93 -18.88 6.74
N TYR A 63 -9.91 -18.50 7.51
CA TYR A 63 -9.43 -19.30 8.64
C TYR A 63 -10.56 -19.68 9.60
N MET A 64 -11.38 -18.69 10.03
CA MET A 64 -12.49 -18.95 10.95
C MET A 64 -13.60 -19.80 10.30
N LEU A 65 -13.91 -19.57 9.01
CA LEU A 65 -14.88 -20.39 8.28
C LEU A 65 -14.43 -21.85 8.18
N ASP A 66 -13.14 -22.08 7.94
CA ASP A 66 -12.60 -23.42 7.83
C ASP A 66 -12.51 -24.11 9.19
N ALA A 67 -12.20 -23.37 10.28
CA ALA A 67 -12.30 -23.87 11.65
C ALA A 67 -13.73 -24.33 11.99
N MET A 68 -14.74 -23.52 11.68
CA MET A 68 -16.16 -23.88 11.87
C MET A 68 -16.59 -25.07 11.00
N ARG A 69 -16.05 -25.22 9.79
CA ARG A 69 -16.33 -26.39 8.93
C ARG A 69 -15.70 -27.66 9.46
N ALA A 70 -14.47 -27.57 9.95
CA ALA A 70 -13.77 -28.69 10.58
C ALA A 70 -14.47 -29.12 11.87
N ASN A 71 -14.97 -28.16 12.66
CA ASN A 71 -15.70 -28.41 13.90
C ASN A 71 -17.18 -28.01 13.80
N ARG A 72 -17.89 -28.66 12.87
CA ARG A 72 -19.29 -28.34 12.56
C ARG A 72 -20.24 -28.51 13.74
N ALA A 73 -19.99 -29.48 14.62
CA ALA A 73 -20.85 -29.74 15.77
C ALA A 73 -20.90 -28.53 16.72
N ASP A 74 -19.72 -27.99 17.07
CA ASP A 74 -19.61 -26.78 17.89
C ASP A 74 -20.08 -25.53 17.16
N ALA A 75 -19.88 -25.43 15.84
CA ALA A 75 -20.38 -24.32 15.04
C ALA A 75 -21.91 -24.24 15.01
N VAL A 76 -22.59 -25.38 14.87
CA VAL A 76 -24.06 -25.45 14.90
C VAL A 76 -24.60 -25.25 16.33
N ALA A 77 -23.82 -25.63 17.35
CA ALA A 77 -24.13 -25.37 18.75
C ALA A 77 -23.84 -23.92 19.19
N GLU A 78 -23.53 -23.02 18.25
CA GLU A 78 -23.25 -21.60 18.51
C GLU A 78 -22.00 -21.32 19.36
N ASN A 79 -21.14 -22.32 19.58
CA ASN A 79 -19.95 -22.18 20.43
C ASN A 79 -18.91 -21.22 19.80
N TYR A 80 -18.94 -21.02 18.47
CA TYR A 80 -18.09 -20.05 17.79
C TYR A 80 -18.59 -18.60 17.87
N ASN A 81 -19.81 -18.36 18.38
CA ASN A 81 -20.33 -17.00 18.53
C ASN A 81 -19.56 -16.26 19.62
N LEU A 82 -19.12 -15.04 19.29
CA LEU A 82 -18.44 -14.12 20.20
C LEU A 82 -19.29 -12.87 20.36
N ALA A 83 -19.50 -12.44 21.60
CA ALA A 83 -19.96 -11.08 21.84
C ALA A 83 -18.84 -10.12 21.44
N LYS A 84 -19.22 -8.95 20.91
CA LYS A 84 -18.26 -7.91 20.52
C LYS A 84 -17.31 -7.63 21.68
N THR A 85 -16.02 -7.90 21.48
CA THR A 85 -14.98 -7.72 22.50
C THR A 85 -13.78 -6.99 21.91
N CYS A 86 -13.19 -6.12 22.71
CA CYS A 86 -11.92 -5.47 22.42
C CYS A 86 -10.76 -6.16 23.13
N GLU A 87 -11.04 -7.13 24.00
CA GLU A 87 -10.06 -7.94 24.70
C GLU A 87 -9.99 -9.32 24.07
N VAL A 88 -8.77 -9.85 23.96
CA VAL A 88 -8.58 -11.20 23.42
C VAL A 88 -9.09 -12.20 24.46
N PRO A 89 -10.08 -13.05 24.14
CA PRO A 89 -10.61 -14.03 25.06
C PRO A 89 -9.49 -14.94 25.58
N VAL A 90 -9.53 -15.27 26.86
CA VAL A 90 -8.57 -16.20 27.47
C VAL A 90 -8.68 -17.55 26.78
N GLU A 91 -7.53 -18.18 26.51
CA GLU A 91 -7.50 -19.56 25.99
C GLU A 91 -8.06 -20.52 27.05
N GLY A 92 -9.17 -21.17 26.74
CA GLY A 92 -9.70 -22.32 27.46
C GLY A 92 -9.20 -23.64 26.87
N GLY A 93 -9.53 -24.76 27.52
CA GLY A 93 -9.10 -26.09 27.07
C GLY A 93 -9.85 -26.66 25.85
N SER A 94 -10.70 -25.88 25.19
CA SER A 94 -11.45 -26.31 24.00
C SER A 94 -10.85 -25.74 22.72
N LEU A 95 -10.95 -26.50 21.62
CA LEU A 95 -10.49 -26.09 20.29
C LEU A 95 -11.13 -24.76 19.87
N VAL A 96 -12.44 -24.61 20.13
CA VAL A 96 -13.18 -23.37 19.85
C VAL A 96 -12.60 -22.18 20.60
N SER A 97 -12.14 -22.36 21.84
CA SER A 97 -11.53 -21.27 22.59
C SER A 97 -10.19 -20.84 22.00
N HIS A 98 -9.40 -21.80 21.54
CA HIS A 98 -8.13 -21.55 20.87
C HIS A 98 -8.34 -20.83 19.52
N ASP A 99 -9.26 -21.30 18.68
CA ASP A 99 -9.57 -20.69 17.38
C ASP A 99 -10.02 -19.23 17.53
N ARG A 100 -10.89 -18.96 18.51
CA ARG A 100 -11.38 -17.60 18.81
C ARG A 100 -10.28 -16.70 19.35
N HIS A 101 -9.43 -17.21 20.26
CA HIS A 101 -8.28 -16.49 20.78
C HIS A 101 -7.32 -16.11 19.65
N PHE A 102 -6.89 -17.10 18.87
CA PHE A 102 -5.99 -16.91 17.75
C PHE A 102 -6.55 -15.92 16.72
N TRP A 103 -7.82 -16.06 16.35
CA TRP A 103 -8.45 -15.17 15.37
C TRP A 103 -8.50 -13.71 15.86
N LEU A 104 -8.91 -13.45 17.10
CA LEU A 104 -8.94 -12.09 17.66
C LEU A 104 -7.54 -11.50 17.86
N GLN A 105 -6.59 -12.31 18.28
CA GLN A 105 -5.19 -11.91 18.39
C GLN A 105 -4.63 -11.54 17.01
N ALA A 106 -4.83 -12.39 16.01
CA ALA A 106 -4.35 -12.14 14.66
C ALA A 106 -5.04 -10.93 14.01
N LEU A 107 -6.33 -10.68 14.28
CA LEU A 107 -7.00 -9.46 13.83
C LEU A 107 -6.34 -8.19 14.38
N LYS A 108 -5.99 -8.20 15.67
CA LYS A 108 -5.31 -7.09 16.33
C LYS A 108 -3.90 -6.85 15.78
N ASP A 109 -3.15 -7.92 15.57
CA ASP A 109 -1.76 -7.82 15.12
C ASP A 109 -1.65 -7.41 13.65
N ASN A 110 -2.62 -7.81 12.81
CA ASN A 110 -2.50 -7.71 11.36
C ASN A 110 -3.34 -6.60 10.70
N ILE A 111 -4.44 -6.15 11.32
CA ILE A 111 -5.40 -5.28 10.63
C ILE A 111 -5.55 -3.92 11.29
N GLY A 112 -5.56 -3.84 12.61
CA GLY A 112 -5.83 -2.58 13.28
C GLY A 112 -4.74 -2.13 14.25
N ASN A 113 -5.10 -1.17 15.09
CA ASN A 113 -4.29 -0.81 16.23
C ASN A 113 -4.59 -1.83 17.34
N ALA A 114 -3.55 -2.45 17.90
CA ALA A 114 -3.68 -3.45 18.97
C ALA A 114 -4.55 -2.98 20.15
N ALA A 115 -4.65 -1.66 20.35
CA ALA A 115 -5.42 -1.03 21.43
C ALA A 115 -6.92 -0.80 21.12
N THR A 116 -7.35 -0.74 19.86
CA THR A 116 -8.74 -0.32 19.51
C THR A 116 -9.48 -1.28 18.58
N THR A 117 -8.83 -2.34 18.13
CA THR A 117 -9.47 -3.34 17.27
C THR A 117 -10.35 -4.25 18.11
N CYS A 118 -11.64 -4.29 17.80
CA CYS A 118 -12.64 -5.12 18.48
C CYS A 118 -13.37 -5.98 17.44
N GLY A 119 -13.70 -7.21 17.81
CA GLY A 119 -14.38 -8.21 16.95
C GLY A 119 -15.59 -8.78 17.65
#